data_AF-A0AAW2BZ37-F1
#
_entry.id   AF-A0AAW2BZ37-F1
#
_cell.length_a   1.000
_cell.length_b   1.000
_cell.length_c   1.000
_cell.angle_alpha   90.00
_cell.angle_beta   90.00
_cell.angle_gamma   90.00
#
_symmetry.space_group_name_H-M   'P 1'
#
loop_
_entity.id
_entity.type
_entity.pdbx_description
1 polymer ?
#
loop_
_entity_poly.entity_id
_entity_poly.type
_entity_poly.pdbx_seq_one_letter_code
_entity_poly.pdbx_strand_id
1 'polypeptide(L)'
;MLMAPIDNLLEKLELIDAIQRLGVSYHFEGEIDKVLQQIHRYHYTCDVQESDDALYTVALHFRLLRQQGYNILSDIFNKFKDNMGNFKESLTNDVKGMLSFYEATPMRVHGEDILDEALKFTTTHLASLAINFSPPLATQVSHALNRPIRKCLPRVEARNTFLSTKKMLHIMKFY
;
A
#
# COMPACT_ATOMS: atom_id res chain seq x y z
N MET A 1 2.20 15.90 12.39
CA MET A 1 3.14 15.25 13.33
C MET A 1 2.57 13.90 13.73
N LEU A 2 3.39 12.83 13.85
CA LEU A 2 2.91 11.45 14.10
C LEU A 2 1.97 11.33 15.32
N MET A 3 2.25 12.07 16.40
CA MET A 3 1.53 11.99 17.67
C MET A 3 0.31 12.93 17.79
N ALA A 4 -0.03 13.69 16.74
CA ALA A 4 -1.25 14.51 16.75
C ALA A 4 -2.51 13.62 16.83
N PRO A 5 -3.69 14.14 17.23
CA PRO A 5 -4.96 13.41 17.17
C PRO A 5 -5.22 12.80 15.78
N ILE A 6 -6.00 11.70 15.70
CA ILE A 6 -6.39 11.11 14.40
C ILE A 6 -7.50 11.97 13.80
N ASP A 7 -7.13 13.12 13.25
CA ASP A 7 -8.07 13.98 12.53
C ASP A 7 -8.21 13.52 11.06
N ASN A 8 -7.16 12.88 10.52
CA ASN A 8 -7.17 12.24 9.21
C ASN A 8 -6.38 10.91 9.21
N LEU A 9 -7.10 9.78 9.12
CA LEU A 9 -6.51 8.43 9.13
C LEU A 9 -5.55 8.21 7.95
N LEU A 10 -5.94 8.67 6.76
CA LEU A 10 -5.17 8.47 5.54
C LEU A 10 -3.80 9.14 5.63
N GLU A 11 -3.76 10.41 6.07
CA GLU A 11 -2.51 11.17 6.24
C GLU A 11 -1.54 10.48 7.20
N LYS A 12 -2.05 9.87 8.28
CA LYS A 12 -1.21 9.13 9.22
C LYS A 12 -0.62 7.87 8.61
N LEU A 13 -1.43 7.10 7.87
CA LEU A 13 -0.94 5.92 7.17
C LEU A 13 0.10 6.29 6.11
N GLU A 14 -0.13 7.35 5.33
CA GLU A 14 0.82 7.86 4.34
C GLU A 14 2.13 8.34 4.99
N LEU A 15 2.05 9.01 6.14
CA LEU A 15 3.23 9.44 6.88
C LEU A 15 4.07 8.27 7.39
N ILE A 16 3.42 7.24 7.96
CA ILE A 16 4.12 6.02 8.41
C ILE A 16 4.78 5.32 7.21
N ASP A 17 4.06 5.15 6.11
CA ASP A 17 4.59 4.53 4.90
C ASP A 17 5.79 5.30 4.34
N ALA A 18 5.72 6.63 4.30
CA ALA A 18 6.83 7.48 3.88
C ALA A 18 8.06 7.29 4.78
N ILE A 19 7.89 7.27 6.11
CA ILE A 19 8.98 7.07 7.07
C ILE A 19 9.65 5.69 6.89
N GLN A 20 8.85 4.64 6.70
CA GLN A 20 9.35 3.29 6.43
C GLN A 20 10.10 3.23 5.09
N ARG A 21 9.54 3.81 4.03
CA ARG A 21 10.14 3.87 2.69
C ARG A 21 11.41 4.72 2.62
N LEU A 22 11.56 5.70 3.52
CA LEU A 22 12.79 6.48 3.68
C LEU A 22 13.87 5.74 4.50
N GLY A 23 13.54 4.60 5.10
CA GLY A 23 14.48 3.80 5.89
C GLY A 23 14.90 4.46 7.20
N VAL A 24 14.10 5.40 7.72
CA VAL A 24 14.36 6.13 8.96
C VAL A 24 13.38 5.76 10.08
N SER A 25 12.57 4.72 9.88
CA SER A 25 11.57 4.24 10.86
C SER A 25 12.16 3.82 12.21
N TYR A 26 13.42 3.41 12.24
CA TYR A 26 14.10 3.00 13.47
C TYR A 26 14.23 4.12 14.52
N HIS A 27 14.10 5.39 14.11
CA HIS A 27 14.05 6.54 15.04
C HIS A 27 12.67 6.77 15.64
N PHE A 28 11.63 6.13 15.10
CA PHE A 28 10.23 6.40 15.41
C PHE A 28 9.44 5.14 15.76
N GLU A 29 10.10 4.04 16.14
CA GLU A 29 9.46 2.74 16.36
C GLU A 29 8.34 2.85 17.41
N GLY A 30 8.61 3.50 18.53
CA GLY A 30 7.63 3.69 19.60
C GLY A 30 6.43 4.56 19.19
N GLU A 31 6.63 5.59 18.37
CA GLU A 31 5.56 6.43 17.84
C GLU A 31 4.73 5.69 16.79
N ILE A 32 5.38 4.97 15.88
CA ILE A 32 4.72 4.18 14.84
C ILE A 32 3.85 3.10 15.50
N ASP A 33 4.37 2.39 16.50
CA ASP A 33 3.63 1.35 17.22
C ASP A 33 2.40 1.92 17.92
N LYS A 34 2.54 3.06 18.62
CA LYS A 34 1.42 3.74 19.28
C LYS A 34 0.34 4.16 18.29
N VAL A 35 0.73 4.74 17.15
CA VAL A 35 -0.23 5.20 16.14
C VAL A 35 -0.94 4.00 15.50
N LEU A 36 -0.21 2.94 15.14
CA LEU A 36 -0.82 1.74 14.55
C LEU A 36 -1.71 1.00 15.55
N GLN A 37 -1.35 0.99 16.84
CA GLN A 37 -2.21 0.47 17.90
C GLN A 37 -3.52 1.26 18.00
N GLN A 38 -3.47 2.59 17.94
CA GLN A 38 -4.67 3.43 17.93
C GLN A 38 -5.53 3.10 16.70
N ILE A 39 -4.93 3.10 15.51
CA ILE A 39 -5.61 2.79 14.24
C ILE A 39 -6.28 1.41 14.29
N HIS A 40 -5.60 0.40 14.82
CA HIS A 40 -6.16 -0.93 15.02
C HIS A 40 -7.36 -0.93 15.97
N ARG A 41 -7.30 -0.17 17.08
CA ARG A 41 -8.46 -0.06 17.99
C ARG A 41 -9.66 0.59 17.29
N TYR A 42 -9.42 1.65 16.51
CA TYR A 42 -10.48 2.31 15.74
C TYR A 42 -11.11 1.40 14.69
N HIS A 43 -10.34 0.50 14.08
CA HIS A 43 -10.82 -0.47 13.11
C HIS A 43 -11.94 -1.38 13.64
N TYR A 44 -11.92 -1.74 14.94
CA TYR A 44 -12.96 -2.57 15.56
C TYR A 44 -14.13 -1.77 16.16
N THR A 45 -13.95 -0.47 16.40
CA THR A 45 -14.97 0.36 17.07
C THR A 45 -15.83 1.17 16.11
N CYS A 46 -15.31 1.49 14.93
CA CYS A 46 -16.07 2.10 13.84
C CYS A 46 -16.34 1.05 12.79
N ASP A 47 -17.53 1.05 12.19
CA ASP A 47 -17.88 0.17 11.08
C ASP A 47 -17.16 0.61 9.79
N VAL A 48 -15.82 0.58 9.80
CA VAL A 48 -14.95 0.91 8.66
C VAL A 48 -15.20 -0.05 7.48
N GLN A 49 -15.95 -1.14 7.72
CA GLN A 49 -16.44 -2.04 6.68
C GLN A 49 -17.45 -1.38 5.73
N GLU A 50 -18.19 -0.34 6.17
CA GLU A 50 -19.21 0.35 5.35
C GLU A 50 -18.73 1.64 4.65
N SER A 51 -17.53 2.12 4.98
CA SER A 51 -16.95 3.29 4.29
C SER A 51 -16.55 2.95 2.86
N ASP A 52 -16.91 3.82 1.91
CA ASP A 52 -16.40 3.85 0.52
C ASP A 52 -14.92 4.28 0.49
N ASP A 53 -14.11 3.68 1.37
CA ASP A 53 -12.68 3.90 1.42
C ASP A 53 -12.07 3.39 0.12
N ALA A 54 -11.39 4.31 -0.57
CA ALA A 54 -10.62 4.01 -1.77
C ALA A 54 -9.71 2.79 -1.55
N LEU A 55 -9.56 1.96 -2.58
CA LEU A 55 -8.71 0.76 -2.58
C LEU A 55 -7.32 1.05 -2.00
N TYR A 56 -6.75 2.20 -2.35
CA TYR A 56 -5.49 2.69 -1.82
C TYR A 56 -5.41 2.70 -0.29
N THR A 57 -6.40 3.29 0.37
CA THR A 57 -6.46 3.44 1.83
C THR A 57 -6.56 2.08 2.51
N VAL A 58 -7.45 1.22 2.00
CA VAL A 58 -7.69 -0.12 2.56
C VAL A 58 -6.46 -1.00 2.42
N ALA A 59 -5.84 -1.02 1.24
CA ALA A 59 -4.63 -1.78 0.99
C ALA A 59 -3.47 -1.30 1.86
N LEU A 60 -3.30 0.03 2.00
CA LEU A 60 -2.23 0.61 2.82
C LEU A 60 -2.41 0.29 4.30
N HIS A 61 -3.64 0.46 4.81
CA HIS A 61 -4.03 0.10 6.17
C HIS A 61 -3.74 -1.37 6.47
N PHE A 62 -4.22 -2.27 5.62
CA PHE A 62 -4.02 -3.71 5.74
C PHE A 62 -2.53 -4.06 5.77
N ARG A 63 -1.75 -3.51 4.83
CA ARG A 63 -0.30 -3.77 4.73
C ARG A 63 0.43 -3.32 6.00
N LEU A 64 0.23 -2.08 6.43
CA LEU A 64 0.96 -1.51 7.57
C LEU A 64 0.63 -2.23 8.89
N LEU A 65 -0.63 -2.61 9.10
CA LEU A 65 -1.02 -3.32 10.31
C LEU A 65 -0.47 -4.75 10.35
N ARG A 66 -0.56 -5.50 9.24
CA ARG A 66 0.00 -6.86 9.19
C ARG A 66 1.53 -6.87 9.27
N GLN A 67 2.20 -5.83 8.76
CA GLN A 67 3.65 -5.67 8.93
C GLN A 67 4.06 -5.57 10.40
N GLN A 68 3.20 -5.03 11.27
CA GLN A 68 3.42 -4.97 12.73
C GLN A 68 2.83 -6.16 13.50
N GLY A 69 2.37 -7.19 12.81
CA GLY A 69 1.83 -8.39 13.45
C GLY A 69 0.37 -8.30 13.92
N TYR A 70 -0.36 -7.24 13.56
CA TYR A 70 -1.80 -7.18 13.82
C TYR A 70 -2.57 -8.10 12.86
N ASN A 71 -3.55 -8.83 13.41
CA ASN A 71 -4.36 -9.78 12.65
C ASN A 71 -5.59 -9.11 12.01
N ILE A 72 -5.40 -8.44 10.88
CA ILE A 72 -6.49 -7.88 10.06
C ILE A 72 -6.97 -8.92 9.07
N LEU A 73 -8.27 -9.25 9.05
CA LEU A 73 -8.83 -10.25 8.13
C LEU A 73 -8.74 -9.78 6.67
N SER A 74 -8.37 -10.69 5.76
CA SER A 74 -8.34 -10.40 4.31
C SER A 74 -9.72 -10.13 3.71
N ASP A 75 -10.79 -10.48 4.43
CA ASP A 75 -12.17 -10.26 4.01
C ASP A 75 -12.54 -8.78 3.84
N ILE A 76 -11.73 -7.87 4.37
CA ILE A 76 -11.85 -6.42 4.13
C ILE A 76 -11.82 -6.07 2.63
N PHE A 77 -11.24 -6.93 1.79
CA PHE A 77 -11.18 -6.74 0.34
C PHE A 77 -12.42 -7.24 -0.40
N ASN A 78 -13.36 -7.95 0.25
CA ASN A 78 -14.57 -8.45 -0.39
C ASN A 78 -15.45 -7.33 -0.95
N LYS A 79 -15.43 -6.13 -0.36
CA LYS A 79 -16.17 -4.96 -0.89
C LYS A 79 -15.73 -4.50 -2.28
N PHE A 80 -14.52 -4.90 -2.69
CA PHE A 80 -13.97 -4.62 -4.02
C PHE A 80 -14.30 -5.71 -5.04
N LYS A 81 -15.04 -6.76 -4.65
CA LYS A 81 -15.55 -7.78 -5.56
C LYS A 81 -16.93 -7.41 -6.11
N ASP A 82 -17.20 -7.90 -7.32
CA ASP A 82 -18.50 -7.83 -7.96
C ASP A 82 -19.42 -8.99 -7.52
N ASN A 83 -20.65 -9.02 -8.04
CA ASN A 83 -21.63 -10.06 -7.72
C ASN A 83 -21.22 -11.46 -8.24
N MET A 84 -20.23 -11.54 -9.13
CA MET A 84 -19.67 -12.80 -9.64
C MET A 84 -18.49 -13.29 -8.80
N GLY A 85 -18.07 -12.52 -7.78
CA GLY A 85 -16.95 -12.84 -6.91
C GLY A 85 -15.58 -12.44 -7.48
N ASN A 86 -15.54 -11.70 -8.60
CA ASN A 86 -14.31 -11.20 -9.20
C ASN A 86 -14.00 -9.78 -8.72
N PHE A 87 -12.73 -9.38 -8.70
CA PHE A 87 -12.39 -7.98 -8.43
C PHE A 87 -12.97 -7.07 -9.52
N LYS A 88 -13.62 -5.98 -9.11
CA LYS A 88 -14.27 -5.03 -10.02
C LYS A 88 -13.26 -4.48 -11.02
N GLU A 89 -13.57 -4.56 -12.31
CA GLU A 89 -12.75 -3.96 -13.38
C GLU A 89 -12.59 -2.44 -13.21
N SER A 90 -13.52 -1.75 -12.54
CA SER A 90 -13.39 -0.32 -12.26
C SER A 90 -12.16 0.04 -11.42
N LEU A 91 -11.59 -0.91 -10.67
CA LEU A 91 -10.37 -0.72 -9.86
C LEU A 91 -9.14 -0.46 -10.72
N THR A 92 -9.13 -0.90 -11.99
CA THR A 92 -7.97 -0.74 -12.87
C THR A 92 -7.70 0.72 -13.22
N ASN A 93 -8.69 1.60 -13.04
CA ASN A 93 -8.56 3.04 -13.24
C ASN A 93 -7.75 3.71 -12.12
N ASP A 94 -7.70 3.13 -10.91
CA ASP A 94 -6.92 3.64 -9.78
C ASP A 94 -5.55 2.93 -9.72
N VAL A 95 -4.60 3.45 -10.49
CA VAL A 95 -3.23 2.89 -10.54
C VAL A 95 -2.55 2.94 -9.16
N LYS A 96 -2.79 3.98 -8.37
CA LYS A 96 -2.21 4.14 -7.02
C LYS A 96 -2.77 3.08 -6.08
N GLY A 97 -4.08 2.87 -6.11
CA GLY A 97 -4.77 1.81 -5.39
C GLY A 97 -4.31 0.43 -5.80
N MET A 98 -4.17 0.17 -7.11
CA MET A 98 -3.69 -1.10 -7.65
C MET A 98 -2.27 -1.43 -7.21
N LEU A 99 -1.37 -0.45 -7.20
CA LEU A 99 -0.01 -0.61 -6.69
C LEU A 99 0.01 -0.90 -5.19
N SER A 100 -0.74 -0.14 -4.40
CA SER A 100 -0.87 -0.37 -2.95
C SER A 100 -1.44 -1.76 -2.66
N PHE A 101 -2.43 -2.19 -3.45
CA PHE A 101 -3.05 -3.51 -3.31
C PHE A 101 -2.07 -4.62 -3.67
N TYR A 102 -1.34 -4.49 -4.77
CA TYR A 102 -0.24 -5.41 -5.13
C TYR A 102 0.77 -5.55 -3.99
N GLU A 103 1.21 -4.43 -3.39
CA GLU A 103 2.16 -4.40 -2.27
C GLU A 103 1.61 -5.06 -0.99
N ALA A 104 0.29 -5.10 -0.83
CA ALA A 104 -0.39 -5.72 0.31
C ALA A 104 -0.48 -7.25 0.18
N THR A 105 -0.57 -7.78 -1.05
CA THR A 105 -0.72 -9.23 -1.30
C THR A 105 0.36 -10.13 -0.67
N PRO A 106 1.64 -9.73 -0.52
CA PRO A 106 2.64 -10.54 0.16
C PRO A 106 2.44 -10.64 1.68
N MET A 107 1.45 -9.93 2.25
CA MET A 107 1.04 -10.05 3.66
C MET A 107 0.06 -11.21 3.89
N ARG A 108 -0.26 -12.00 2.85
CA ARG A 108 -1.11 -13.17 2.96
C ARG A 108 -0.55 -14.26 3.87
N VAL A 109 -1.45 -14.99 4.49
CA VAL A 109 -1.19 -16.25 5.21
C VAL A 109 -1.93 -17.41 4.53
N HIS A 110 -1.73 -18.64 5.02
CA HIS A 110 -2.42 -19.81 4.46
C HIS A 110 -3.93 -19.70 4.65
N GLY A 111 -4.71 -20.03 3.60
CA GLY A 111 -6.17 -19.99 3.62
C GLY A 111 -6.79 -18.66 3.17
N GLU A 112 -5.99 -17.72 2.65
CA GLU A 112 -6.47 -16.42 2.19
C GLU A 112 -6.50 -16.31 0.66
N ASP A 113 -7.38 -17.10 0.04
CA ASP A 113 -7.50 -17.20 -1.42
C ASP A 113 -7.75 -15.83 -2.09
N ILE A 114 -8.45 -14.93 -1.40
CA ILE A 114 -8.69 -13.56 -1.87
C ILE A 114 -7.40 -12.78 -2.18
N LEU A 115 -6.32 -13.03 -1.42
CA LEU A 115 -5.03 -12.36 -1.65
C LEU A 115 -4.22 -13.02 -2.77
N ASP A 116 -4.45 -14.32 -3.03
CA ASP A 116 -3.92 -15.01 -4.21
C ASP A 116 -4.59 -14.50 -5.49
N GLU A 117 -5.91 -14.36 -5.47
CA GLU A 117 -6.67 -13.73 -6.54
C GLU A 117 -6.26 -12.28 -6.75
N ALA A 118 -6.07 -11.51 -5.66
CA ALA A 118 -5.63 -10.13 -5.72
C ALA A 118 -4.24 -10.01 -6.35
N LEU A 119 -3.32 -10.92 -6.01
CA LEU A 119 -1.98 -10.94 -6.60
C LEU A 119 -2.07 -11.18 -8.11
N LYS A 120 -2.88 -12.15 -8.54
CA LYS A 120 -3.09 -12.42 -9.97
C LYS A 120 -3.68 -11.20 -10.68
N PHE A 121 -4.76 -10.65 -10.15
CA PHE A 121 -5.46 -9.48 -10.70
C PHE A 121 -4.52 -8.27 -10.82
N THR A 122 -3.88 -7.88 -9.73
CA THR A 122 -2.99 -6.72 -9.73
C THR A 122 -1.80 -6.92 -10.67
N THR A 123 -1.20 -8.11 -10.71
CA THR A 123 -0.08 -8.39 -11.60
C THR A 123 -0.47 -8.29 -13.07
N THR A 124 -1.63 -8.84 -13.47
CA THR A 124 -2.07 -8.81 -14.87
C THR A 124 -2.35 -7.40 -15.35
N HIS A 125 -3.05 -6.60 -14.53
CA HIS A 125 -3.41 -5.22 -14.92
C HIS A 125 -2.21 -4.27 -14.80
N LEU A 126 -1.35 -4.40 -13.80
CA LEU A 126 -0.14 -3.58 -13.72
C LEU A 126 0.84 -3.88 -14.86
N ALA A 127 0.96 -5.14 -15.28
CA ALA A 127 1.79 -5.52 -16.42
C ALA A 127 1.24 -4.96 -17.75
N SER A 128 -0.07 -5.00 -17.98
CA SER A 128 -0.68 -4.41 -19.18
C SER A 128 -0.55 -2.89 -19.21
N LEU A 129 -0.68 -2.24 -18.06
CA LEU A 129 -0.48 -0.81 -17.88
C LEU A 129 0.98 -0.37 -18.11
N ALA A 130 1.96 -1.17 -17.69
CA ALA A 130 3.38 -0.86 -17.88
C ALA A 130 3.78 -0.78 -19.37
N ILE A 131 3.04 -1.45 -20.27
CA ILE A 131 3.24 -1.39 -21.72
C ILE A 131 2.77 -0.03 -22.28
N ASN A 132 1.80 0.62 -21.62
CA ASN A 132 1.12 1.83 -22.10
C ASN A 132 1.55 3.13 -21.38
N PHE A 133 2.27 3.06 -20.26
CA PHE A 133 2.64 4.24 -19.46
C PHE A 133 3.92 4.95 -19.92
N SER A 134 4.02 6.23 -19.57
CA SER A 134 5.25 7.01 -19.71
C SER A 134 6.39 6.41 -18.87
N PRO A 135 7.67 6.60 -19.28
CA PRO A 135 8.82 5.92 -18.69
C PRO A 135 8.93 5.95 -17.14
N PRO A 136 8.65 7.04 -16.42
CA PRO A 136 8.84 7.08 -14.96
C PRO A 136 7.86 6.19 -14.20
N LEU A 137 6.59 6.12 -14.60
CA LEU A 137 5.58 5.28 -13.95
C LEU A 137 5.79 3.80 -14.30
N ALA A 138 6.13 3.50 -15.56
CA ALA A 138 6.49 2.14 -15.98
C ALA A 138 7.72 1.61 -15.23
N THR A 139 8.71 2.47 -14.94
CA THR A 139 9.89 2.09 -14.14
C THR A 139 9.50 1.78 -12.68
N GLN A 140 8.57 2.55 -12.10
CA GLN A 140 8.09 2.30 -10.74
C GLN A 140 7.28 1.01 -10.64
N VAL A 141 6.37 0.77 -11.58
CA VAL A 141 5.56 -0.46 -11.65
C VAL A 141 6.46 -1.68 -11.85
N SER A 142 7.40 -1.63 -12.81
CA SER A 142 8.33 -2.74 -13.06
C SER A 142 9.28 -2.98 -11.88
N HIS A 143 9.71 -1.94 -11.16
CA HIS A 143 10.51 -2.10 -9.95
C HIS A 143 9.70 -2.78 -8.84
N ALA A 144 8.47 -2.33 -8.57
CA ALA A 144 7.59 -2.93 -7.56
C ALA A 144 7.29 -4.42 -7.87
N LEU A 145 7.02 -4.74 -9.15
CA LEU A 145 6.80 -6.12 -9.60
C LEU A 145 8.04 -7.01 -9.38
N ASN A 146 9.23 -6.49 -9.67
CA ASN A 146 10.49 -7.24 -9.49
C ASN A 146 10.92 -7.34 -8.01
N ARG A 147 10.51 -6.38 -7.18
CA ARG A 147 11.02 -6.21 -5.81
C ARG A 147 9.90 -5.78 -4.85
N PRO A 148 9.04 -6.71 -4.38
CA PRO A 148 8.04 -6.40 -3.36
C PRO A 148 8.71 -5.87 -2.08
N ILE A 149 8.16 -4.82 -1.47
CA ILE A 149 8.74 -4.13 -0.29
C ILE A 149 9.14 -5.12 0.81
N ARG A 150 8.35 -6.16 1.06
CA ARG A 150 8.63 -7.21 2.06
C ARG A 150 9.88 -8.05 1.77
N LYS A 151 10.24 -8.22 0.51
CA LYS A 151 11.39 -9.03 0.08
C LYS A 151 12.67 -8.19 -0.06
N CYS A 152 12.61 -6.89 0.19
CA CYS A 152 13.76 -5.99 0.09
C CYS A 152 14.31 -5.62 1.47
N LEU A 153 15.63 -5.50 1.54
CA LEU A 153 16.30 -4.93 2.69
C LEU A 153 15.92 -3.43 2.80
N PRO A 154 15.43 -2.95 3.95
CA PRO A 154 14.94 -1.58 4.11
C PRO A 154 15.92 -0.50 3.63
N ARG A 155 17.23 -0.72 3.84
CA ARG A 155 18.30 0.22 3.40
C ARG A 155 18.48 0.28 1.88
N VAL A 156 18.24 -0.81 1.16
CA VAL A 156 18.34 -0.83 -0.31
C VAL A 156 17.15 -0.12 -0.92
N GLU A 157 15.97 -0.29 -0.32
CA GLU A 157 14.74 0.35 -0.78
C GLU A 157 14.75 1.86 -0.55
N ALA A 158 15.21 2.31 0.63
CA ALA A 158 15.41 3.73 0.94
C ALA A 158 16.31 4.46 -0.06
N ARG A 159 17.35 3.78 -0.57
CA ARG A 159 18.21 4.34 -1.61
C ARG A 159 17.47 4.49 -2.94
N ASN A 160 16.64 3.51 -3.32
CA ASN A 160 15.90 3.54 -4.58
C ASN A 160 14.79 4.59 -4.57
N THR A 161 14.04 4.70 -3.46
CA THR A 161 13.01 5.73 -3.28
C THR A 161 13.62 7.12 -3.31
N PHE A 162 14.74 7.35 -2.61
CA PHE A 162 15.50 8.61 -2.66
C PHE A 162 15.99 8.94 -4.08
N LEU A 163 16.50 7.96 -4.82
CA LEU A 163 16.96 8.17 -6.20
C LEU A 163 15.81 8.46 -7.16
N SER A 164 14.66 7.83 -6.97
CA SER A 164 13.45 8.06 -7.79
C SER A 164 12.88 9.46 -7.58
N THR A 165 12.74 9.89 -6.31
CA THR A 165 12.25 11.23 -5.98
C THR A 165 13.22 12.32 -6.41
N LYS A 166 14.54 12.09 -6.29
CA LYS A 166 15.56 13.03 -6.76
C LYS A 166 15.60 13.14 -8.29
N LYS A 167 15.36 12.03 -9.02
CA LYS A 167 15.19 12.05 -10.48
C LYS A 167 13.93 12.80 -10.91
N MET A 168 12.79 12.60 -10.24
CA MET A 168 11.58 13.38 -10.51
C MET A 168 11.80 14.88 -10.26
N LEU A 169 12.43 15.26 -9.15
CA LEU A 169 12.75 16.66 -8.84
C LEU A 169 13.72 17.31 -9.84
N HIS A 170 14.61 16.54 -10.46
CA HIS A 170 15.50 17.05 -11.50
C HIS A 170 14.77 17.26 -12.82
N ILE A 171 13.81 16.39 -13.16
CA ILE A 171 12.98 16.50 -14.38
C ILE A 171 11.97 17.66 -14.26
N MET A 172 11.41 17.91 -13.07
CA MET A 172 10.49 19.04 -12.84
C MET A 172 11.18 20.42 -12.77
N LYS A 173 12.52 20.48 -12.78
CA LYS A 173 13.27 21.76 -12.89
C LYS A 173 13.53 22.20 -14.33
N PHE A 174 13.04 21.46 -15.32
CA PHE A 174 13.16 21.78 -16.74
C PHE A 174 11.80 22.02 -17.45
N TYR A 175 10.77 22.37 -16.69
CA TYR A 175 9.51 22.93 -17.20
C TYR A 175 9.19 24.24 -16.48
#